data_AF-A0A533SQT8-F1
#
_entry.id   AF-A0A533SQT8-F1
#
_cell.length_a   1.000
_cell.length_b   1.000
_cell.length_c   1.000
_cell.angle_alpha   90.00
_cell.angle_beta   90.00
_cell.angle_gamma   90.00
#
_symmetry.space_group_name_H-M   'P 1'
#
loop_
_entity.id
_entity.type
_entity.pdbx_description
1 polymer ?
#
loop_
_entity_poly.entity_id
_entity_poly.type
_entity_poly.pdbx_seq_one_letter_code
_entity_poly.pdbx_strand_id
1 'polypeptide(L)'
;MPLLCARVDNRLVHGQVLEGWVPGLGIDLVVVADEALCSDDFQKAVFEAMGAGWPEIEIVPPYRAATVISSNPGRNVMLLFRDLASAVLAMESGLPLAFLNLGNIHFSEGSLKITDSVYVDRSGVASLCRLL
;
A
#
# COMPACT_ATOMS: atom_id res chain seq x y z
N MET A 1 -1.95 -17.99 0.11
CA MET A 1 -1.38 -16.65 -0.08
C MET A 1 -2.22 -15.69 0.75
N PRO A 2 -1.68 -15.11 1.82
CA PRO A 2 -2.51 -14.39 2.78
C PRO A 2 -2.54 -12.88 2.54
N LEU A 3 -2.11 -12.40 1.36
CA LEU A 3 -2.37 -11.03 0.92
C LEU A 3 -3.85 -10.89 0.61
N LEU A 4 -4.61 -10.30 1.53
CA LEU A 4 -6.06 -10.14 1.40
C LEU A 4 -6.43 -8.85 0.66
N CYS A 5 -5.61 -7.82 0.77
CA CYS A 5 -5.86 -6.53 0.14
C CYS A 5 -4.53 -5.86 -0.22
N ALA A 6 -4.41 -5.42 -1.47
CA ALA A 6 -3.39 -4.47 -1.89
C ALA A 6 -4.08 -3.16 -2.28
N ARG A 7 -3.60 -2.04 -1.75
CA ARG A 7 -4.27 -0.74 -1.87
C ARG A 7 -3.30 0.41 -2.12
N VAL A 8 -3.65 1.30 -3.04
CA VAL A 8 -2.99 2.60 -3.23
C VAL A 8 -3.73 3.67 -2.42
N ASP A 9 -3.07 4.26 -1.45
CA ASP A 9 -3.58 5.39 -0.66
C ASP A 9 -2.39 6.26 -0.27
N ASN A 10 -2.32 7.48 -0.79
CA ASN A 10 -1.16 8.34 -0.58
C ASN A 10 -0.96 8.78 0.88
N ARG A 11 -1.98 8.60 1.73
CA ARG A 11 -1.94 8.82 3.18
C ARG A 11 -1.43 7.61 3.97
N LEU A 12 -1.25 6.47 3.29
CA LEU A 12 -0.76 5.21 3.87
C LEU A 12 -1.64 4.76 5.05
N VAL A 13 -1.08 4.65 6.25
CA VAL A 13 -1.83 4.27 7.45
C VAL A 13 -2.57 5.49 7.99
N HIS A 14 -3.89 5.39 8.10
CA HIS A 14 -4.76 6.42 8.68
C HIS A 14 -6.05 5.77 9.21
N GLY A 15 -6.94 6.57 9.80
CA GLY A 15 -8.15 6.09 10.48
C GLY A 15 -9.00 5.12 9.65
N GLN A 16 -9.22 5.36 8.35
CA GLN A 16 -10.07 4.45 7.56
C GLN A 16 -9.39 3.09 7.31
N VAL A 17 -8.06 3.06 7.27
CA VAL A 17 -7.30 1.80 7.18
C VAL A 17 -7.40 1.05 8.50
N LEU A 18 -7.04 1.70 9.61
CA LEU A 18 -6.96 1.05 10.92
C LEU A 18 -8.32 0.69 11.52
N GLU A 19 -9.32 1.54 11.33
CA GLU A 19 -10.65 1.34 11.93
C GLU A 19 -11.65 0.67 10.97
N GLY A 20 -11.36 0.68 9.67
CA GLY A 20 -12.23 0.11 8.65
C GLY A 20 -11.70 -1.19 8.06
N TRP A 21 -10.63 -1.09 7.27
CA TRP A 21 -10.10 -2.22 6.49
C TRP A 21 -9.51 -3.32 7.37
N VAL A 22 -8.67 -2.94 8.34
CA VAL A 22 -7.98 -3.87 9.22
C VAL A 22 -8.96 -4.77 9.99
N PRO A 23 -9.93 -4.24 10.76
CA PRO A 23 -10.91 -5.09 11.45
C PRO A 23 -11.87 -5.78 10.50
N GLY A 24 -12.29 -5.13 9.41
CA GLY A 24 -13.22 -5.71 8.45
C GLY A 24 -12.68 -6.93 7.71
N LEU A 25 -11.36 -7.01 7.51
CA LEU A 25 -10.68 -8.12 6.84
C LEU A 25 -9.90 -9.03 7.82
N GLY A 26 -9.86 -8.69 9.11
CA GLY A 26 -9.07 -9.41 10.10
C GLY A 26 -7.57 -9.41 9.77
N ILE A 27 -7.02 -8.25 9.40
CA ILE A 27 -5.60 -8.09 9.03
C ILE A 27 -4.72 -8.15 10.28
N ASP A 28 -3.70 -9.01 10.26
CA ASP A 28 -2.71 -9.15 11.33
C ASP A 28 -1.45 -8.32 11.06
N LEU A 29 -1.14 -8.08 9.78
CA LEU A 29 0.05 -7.38 9.31
C LEU A 29 -0.32 -6.37 8.22
N VAL A 30 0.06 -5.12 8.41
CA VAL A 30 0.05 -4.10 7.35
C VAL A 30 1.48 -3.89 6.87
N VAL A 31 1.76 -4.31 5.64
CA VAL A 31 3.02 -4.00 4.97
C VAL A 31 2.84 -2.68 4.22
N VAL A 32 3.67 -1.70 4.53
CA VAL A 32 3.71 -0.41 3.85
C VAL A 32 4.91 -0.40 2.92
N ALA A 33 4.65 -0.48 1.61
CA ALA A 33 5.64 -0.44 0.56
C ALA A 33 5.91 1.00 0.11
N ASP A 34 6.88 1.67 0.75
CA ASP A 34 7.21 3.09 0.53
C ASP A 34 8.70 3.36 0.73
N GLU A 35 9.40 3.76 -0.34
CA GLU A 35 10.84 4.04 -0.31
C GLU A 35 11.18 5.27 0.55
N ALA A 36 10.31 6.29 0.53
CA ALA A 36 10.53 7.52 1.27
C ALA A 36 10.50 7.28 2.78
N LEU A 37 9.51 6.53 3.28
CA LEU A 37 9.47 6.13 4.70
C LEU A 37 10.62 5.22 5.11
N CYS A 38 11.17 4.39 4.20
CA CYS A 38 12.36 3.60 4.52
C CYS A 38 13.60 4.46 4.81
N SER A 39 13.61 5.72 4.34
CA SER A 39 14.71 6.67 4.51
C SER A 39 14.47 7.68 5.65
N ASP A 40 13.31 7.62 6.33
CA ASP A 40 12.93 8.54 7.40
C ASP A 40 12.56 7.74 8.67
N ASP A 41 13.55 7.51 9.52
CA ASP A 41 13.41 6.73 10.76
C ASP A 41 12.33 7.29 11.70
N PHE A 42 12.15 8.61 11.72
CA PHE A 42 11.15 9.25 12.56
C PHE A 42 9.74 8.95 12.06
N GLN A 43 9.47 9.19 10.77
CA GLN A 43 8.15 8.87 10.21
C GLN A 43 7.88 7.37 10.26
N LYS A 44 8.89 6.54 10.02
CA LYS A 44 8.78 5.09 10.15
C LYS A 44 8.32 4.68 11.55
N ALA A 45 8.98 5.18 12.60
CA ALA A 45 8.59 4.89 13.97
C ALA A 45 7.17 5.38 14.32
N VAL A 46 6.75 6.53 13.77
CA VAL A 46 5.39 7.04 13.94
C VAL A 46 4.37 6.08 13.33
N PHE A 47 4.58 5.64 12.09
CA PHE A 47 3.69 4.70 11.41
C PHE A 47 3.62 3.35 12.12
N GLU A 48 4.75 2.80 12.55
CA GLU A 48 4.80 1.54 13.29
C GLU A 48 4.05 1.65 14.64
N ALA A 49 4.18 2.78 15.34
CA ALA A 49 3.48 3.02 16.60
C ALA A 49 1.94 3.13 16.45
N MET A 50 1.44 3.51 15.28
CA MET A 50 -0.02 3.58 15.03
C MET A 50 -0.70 2.21 15.10
N GLY A 51 0.05 1.12 14.93
CA GLY A 51 -0.47 -0.24 15.04
C GLY A 51 -0.77 -0.67 16.47
N ALA A 52 -0.22 0.03 17.48
CA ALA A 52 -0.50 -0.08 18.91
C ALA A 52 -0.98 -1.45 19.44
N GLY A 53 -0.28 -2.53 19.06
CA GLY A 53 -0.55 -3.91 19.49
C GLY A 53 -1.34 -4.77 18.49
N TRP A 54 -2.17 -4.17 17.64
CA TRP A 54 -2.78 -4.83 16.47
C TRP A 54 -3.40 -3.78 15.51
N PRO A 55 -3.06 -3.81 14.21
CA PRO A 55 -2.21 -4.77 13.51
C PRO A 55 -0.72 -4.44 13.71
N GLU A 56 0.17 -5.40 13.44
CA GLU A 56 1.58 -5.05 13.24
C GLU A 56 1.73 -4.27 11.94
N ILE A 57 2.63 -3.28 11.92
CA ILE A 57 2.91 -2.47 10.74
C ILE A 57 4.40 -2.62 10.42
N GLU A 58 4.72 -2.98 9.18
CA GLU A 58 6.10 -3.10 8.70
C GLU A 58 6.30 -2.22 7.48
N ILE A 59 7.29 -1.33 7.52
CA ILE A 59 7.64 -0.46 6.40
C ILE A 59 8.83 -1.03 5.64
N VAL A 60 8.64 -1.23 4.35
CA VAL A 60 9.61 -1.88 3.45
C VAL A 60 9.68 -1.13 2.12
N PRO A 61 10.81 -1.22 1.40
CA PRO A 61 10.86 -0.70 0.04
C PRO A 61 10.00 -1.59 -0.87
N PRO A 62 9.36 -1.04 -1.94
CA PRO A 62 8.36 -1.78 -2.71
C PRO A 62 8.87 -3.10 -3.30
N TYR A 63 10.14 -3.16 -3.71
CA TYR A 63 10.75 -4.37 -4.26
C TYR A 63 10.86 -5.53 -3.25
N ARG A 64 10.79 -5.28 -1.93
CA ARG A 64 10.83 -6.33 -0.89
C ARG A 64 9.45 -6.81 -0.44
N ALA A 65 8.37 -6.18 -0.89
CA ALA A 65 7.02 -6.51 -0.44
C ALA A 65 6.68 -8.00 -0.61
N ALA A 66 7.02 -8.59 -1.77
CA ALA A 66 6.78 -10.01 -2.03
C ALA A 66 7.49 -10.92 -1.02
N THR A 67 8.77 -10.64 -0.74
CA THR A 67 9.58 -11.40 0.22
C THR A 67 8.98 -11.31 1.62
N VAL A 68 8.62 -10.12 2.09
CA VAL A 68 8.06 -9.90 3.43
C VAL A 68 6.74 -10.63 3.62
N ILE A 69 5.85 -10.55 2.62
CA ILE A 69 4.57 -11.27 2.63
C ILE A 69 4.80 -12.79 2.67
N SER A 70 5.75 -13.30 1.88
CA SER A 70 6.05 -14.74 1.84
C SER A 70 6.68 -15.28 3.13
N SER A 71 7.44 -14.44 3.85
CA SER A 71 8.08 -14.77 5.11
C SER A 71 7.14 -14.75 6.31
N ASN A 72 5.88 -14.33 6.13
CA ASN A 72 4.84 -14.28 7.17
C ASN A 72 3.70 -15.28 6.87
N PRO A 73 3.97 -16.59 6.77
CA PRO A 73 2.93 -17.57 6.50
C PRO A 73 1.90 -17.60 7.64
N GLY A 74 0.61 -17.63 7.29
CA GLY A 74 -0.48 -17.76 8.25
C GLY A 74 -1.03 -16.44 8.84
N ARG A 75 -0.45 -15.28 8.50
CA ARG A 75 -0.95 -13.97 8.89
C ARG A 75 -1.74 -13.33 7.77
N ASN A 76 -2.90 -12.76 8.05
CA ASN A 76 -3.65 -11.97 7.07
C ASN A 76 -2.94 -10.64 6.81
N VAL A 77 -2.52 -10.40 5.57
CA VAL A 77 -1.70 -9.24 5.19
C VAL A 77 -2.50 -8.24 4.36
N MET A 78 -2.37 -6.96 4.71
CA MET A 78 -2.72 -5.83 3.86
C MET A 78 -1.45 -5.17 3.35
N LEU A 79 -1.38 -4.88 2.05
CA LEU A 79 -0.28 -4.15 1.43
C LEU A 79 -0.74 -2.75 1.05
N LEU A 80 -0.01 -1.74 1.49
CA LEU A 80 -0.25 -0.33 1.18
C LEU A 80 0.87 0.23 0.30
N PHE A 81 0.46 0.96 -0.73
CA PHE A 81 1.34 1.74 -1.58
C PHE A 81 0.96 3.21 -1.49
N ARG A 82 1.95 4.10 -1.49
CA ARG A 82 1.69 5.54 -1.58
C ARG A 82 1.15 5.96 -2.94
N ASP A 83 1.63 5.29 -3.99
CA ASP A 83 1.34 5.64 -5.37
C ASP A 83 1.35 4.40 -6.29
N LEU A 84 0.93 4.62 -7.54
CA LEU A 84 0.89 3.58 -8.57
C LEU A 84 2.29 3.13 -9.00
N ALA A 85 3.30 4.00 -8.92
CA ALA A 85 4.67 3.66 -9.30
C ALA A 85 5.27 2.60 -8.37
N SER A 86 5.00 2.72 -7.07
CA SER A 86 5.39 1.75 -6.05
C SER A 86 4.71 0.40 -6.28
N ALA A 87 3.44 0.40 -6.67
CA ALA A 87 2.71 -0.82 -7.02
C ALA A 87 3.31 -1.52 -8.25
N VAL A 88 3.63 -0.75 -9.31
CA VAL A 88 4.32 -1.27 -10.50
C VAL A 88 5.66 -1.89 -10.12
N LEU A 89 6.48 -1.18 -9.34
CA LEU A 89 7.80 -1.68 -8.93
C LEU A 89 7.69 -2.98 -8.14
N ALA A 90 6.74 -3.09 -7.22
CA ALA A 90 6.53 -4.31 -6.45
C ALA A 90 6.10 -5.49 -7.35
N MET A 91 5.18 -5.26 -8.28
CA MET A 91 4.75 -6.27 -9.26
C MET A 91 5.92 -6.74 -10.14
N GLU A 92 6.71 -5.80 -10.69
CA GLU A 92 7.88 -6.11 -11.50
C GLU A 92 8.99 -6.82 -10.72
N SER A 93 9.01 -6.63 -9.40
CA SER A 93 9.90 -7.35 -8.47
C SER A 93 9.35 -8.72 -8.05
N GLY A 94 8.29 -9.20 -8.70
CA GLY A 94 7.75 -10.55 -8.49
C GLY A 94 6.62 -10.65 -7.47
N LEU A 95 6.01 -9.53 -7.05
CA LEU A 95 4.79 -9.57 -6.24
C LEU A 95 3.61 -10.09 -7.08
N PRO A 96 2.98 -11.23 -6.73
CA PRO A 96 1.78 -11.69 -7.40
C PRO A 96 0.58 -10.80 -7.01
N LEU A 97 0.22 -9.86 -7.86
CA LEU A 97 -0.85 -8.89 -7.64
C LEU A 97 -2.07 -9.23 -8.51
N ALA A 98 -3.09 -9.86 -7.93
CA ALA A 98 -4.32 -10.22 -8.66
C ALA A 98 -5.34 -9.08 -8.72
N PHE A 99 -5.42 -8.28 -7.66
CA PHE A 99 -6.34 -7.15 -7.54
C PHE A 99 -5.64 -6.00 -6.82
N LEU A 100 -5.88 -4.77 -7.30
CA LEU A 100 -5.37 -3.55 -6.69
C LEU A 100 -6.53 -2.59 -6.41
N ASN A 101 -6.69 -2.20 -5.15
CA ASN A 101 -7.69 -1.24 -4.72
C ASN A 101 -7.13 0.19 -4.83
N LEU A 102 -7.82 1.07 -5.58
CA LEU A 102 -7.45 2.48 -5.68
C LEU A 102 -8.25 3.29 -4.65
N GLY A 103 -7.56 3.70 -3.59
CA GLY A 103 -8.16 4.32 -2.43
C GLY A 103 -8.13 5.83 -2.44
N ASN A 104 -6.90 6.36 -2.40
CA ASN A 104 -6.66 7.79 -2.53
C ASN A 104 -5.44 8.02 -3.41
N ILE A 105 -5.63 8.81 -4.45
CA ILE A 105 -4.55 9.34 -5.29
C ILE A 105 -4.79 10.83 -5.38
N HIS A 106 -3.85 11.63 -4.84
CA HIS A 106 -4.01 13.08 -4.77
C HIS A 106 -4.10 13.73 -6.14
N PHE A 107 -4.82 14.84 -6.18
CA PHE A 107 -4.83 15.72 -7.34
C PHE A 107 -3.43 16.24 -7.63
N SER A 108 -3.03 16.12 -8.89
CA SER A 108 -1.89 16.83 -9.48
C SER A 108 -2.39 17.70 -10.65
N GLU A 109 -1.65 18.75 -10.99
CA GLU A 109 -1.98 19.57 -12.16
C GLU A 109 -2.04 18.70 -13.42
N GLY A 110 -3.14 18.80 -14.17
CA GLY A 110 -3.38 17.98 -15.36
C GLY A 110 -3.93 16.57 -15.09
N SER A 111 -4.16 16.19 -13.82
CA SER A 111 -4.85 14.93 -13.50
C SER A 111 -6.35 15.01 -13.80
N LEU A 112 -6.91 13.88 -14.24
CA LEU A 112 -8.35 13.70 -14.43
C LEU A 112 -8.96 13.15 -13.15
N LYS A 113 -10.09 13.73 -12.74
CA LYS A 113 -10.88 13.21 -11.62
C LYS A 113 -11.62 11.93 -12.04
N ILE A 114 -11.36 10.82 -11.36
CA ILE A 114 -12.05 9.54 -11.55
C ILE A 114 -13.13 9.35 -10.49
N THR A 115 -12.77 9.62 -9.23
CA THR A 115 -13.69 9.69 -8.08
C THR A 115 -13.34 10.90 -7.23
N ASP A 116 -14.07 11.14 -6.14
CA ASP A 116 -13.75 12.22 -5.20
C ASP A 116 -12.37 12.08 -4.53
N SER A 117 -11.83 10.86 -4.46
CA SER A 117 -10.54 10.55 -3.83
C SER A 117 -9.46 10.07 -4.79
N VAL A 118 -9.78 9.84 -6.07
CA VAL A 118 -8.84 9.28 -7.05
C VAL A 118 -8.73 10.18 -8.26
N TYR A 119 -7.54 10.75 -8.44
CA TYR A 119 -7.16 11.56 -9.58
C TYR A 119 -6.02 10.87 -10.32
N VAL A 120 -6.09 10.82 -11.65
CA VAL A 120 -5.12 10.08 -12.47
C VAL A 120 -4.64 10.97 -13.60
N ASP A 121 -3.33 11.22 -13.65
CA ASP A 121 -2.67 11.90 -14.75
C ASP A 121 -2.17 10.90 -15.81
N ARG A 122 -1.46 11.40 -16.83
CA ARG A 122 -0.93 10.56 -17.92
C ARG A 122 0.04 9.48 -17.42
N SER A 123 0.84 9.77 -16.40
CA SER A 123 1.78 8.81 -15.79
C SER A 123 1.03 7.74 -15.00
N GLY A 124 -0.01 8.14 -14.28
CA GLY A 124 -0.93 7.24 -13.60
C GLY A 124 -1.62 6.27 -14.56
N VAL A 125 -2.11 6.74 -15.71
CA VAL A 125 -2.66 5.86 -16.75
C VAL A 125 -1.63 4.85 -17.25
N ALA A 126 -0.40 5.30 -17.53
CA ALA A 126 0.66 4.39 -17.97
C ALA A 126 1.00 3.33 -16.91
N SER A 127 0.99 3.70 -15.64
CA SER A 127 1.21 2.77 -14.52
C SER A 127 0.07 1.76 -14.42
N LEU A 128 -1.19 2.20 -14.53
CA LEU A 128 -2.35 1.31 -14.54
C LEU A 128 -2.30 0.32 -15.71
N CYS A 129 -1.90 0.76 -16.91
CA CYS A 129 -1.73 -0.14 -18.05
C CYS A 129 -0.67 -1.22 -17.84
N ARG A 130 0.35 -0.98 -17.00
CA ARG A 130 1.36 -2.00 -16.65
C ARG A 130 0.86 -2.98 -15.60
N LEU A 131 -0.14 -2.59 -14.80
CA LEU A 131 -0.73 -3.39 -13.73
C LEU A 131 -1.90 -4.28 -14.21
N LEU A 132 -2.25 -4.22 -15.49
CA LEU A 132 -3.27 -5.03 -16.17
C LEU A 132 -2.62 -6.13 -17.00
#